data_AF-A0A1G7R9Z7-F1
#
_entry.id   AF-A0A1G7R9Z7-F1
#
_cell.length_a   1.000
_cell.length_b   1.000
_cell.length_c   1.000
_cell.angle_alpha   90.00
_cell.angle_beta   90.00
_cell.angle_gamma   90.00
#
_symmetry.space_group_name_H-M   'P 1'
#
loop_
_entity.id
_entity.type
_entity.pdbx_description
1 polymer ?
#
loop_
_entity_poly.entity_id
_entity_poly.type
_entity_poly.pdbx_seq_one_letter_code
_entity_poly.pdbx_strand_id
1 'polypeptide(L)'
;MEQGVKRTQRDYSLTFKLAVVDQIEKGELTYTQAQERYGIQGRSTVLVWLRKHGRQDWSQGASIRADRSQAVTDPKNLTPEQRIKELEQQLQFMSQKAQFFEAVVDVLK
;
A
#
# COMPACT_ATOMS: atom_id res chain seq x y z
N MET A 1 -14.68 -19.23 29.51
CA MET A 1 -15.09 -17.89 29.05
C MET A 1 -14.26 -16.89 29.86
N GLU A 2 -13.10 -16.47 29.36
CA GLU A 2 -12.33 -15.42 30.02
C GLU A 2 -13.14 -14.13 29.91
N GLN A 3 -13.71 -13.69 31.02
CA GLN A 3 -14.37 -12.40 31.12
C GLN A 3 -13.29 -11.33 31.09
N GLY A 4 -12.83 -11.00 29.88
CA GLY A 4 -11.83 -9.97 29.64
C GLY A 4 -12.30 -8.64 30.23
N VAL A 5 -11.46 -8.06 31.08
CA VAL A 5 -11.67 -6.72 31.64
C VAL A 5 -11.92 -5.76 30.49
N LYS A 6 -13.15 -5.26 30.39
CA LYS A 6 -13.54 -4.28 29.36
C LYS A 6 -12.76 -3.00 29.63
N ARG A 7 -11.92 -2.60 28.68
CA ARG A 7 -11.16 -1.35 28.76
C ARG A 7 -11.99 -0.22 28.19
N THR A 8 -11.99 0.92 28.87
CA THR A 8 -12.68 2.13 28.43
C THR A 8 -11.69 3.10 27.80
N GLN A 9 -12.18 4.16 27.14
CA GLN A 9 -11.35 5.15 26.46
C GLN A 9 -10.21 5.72 27.31
N ARG A 10 -10.42 5.84 28.63
CA ARG A 10 -9.43 6.32 29.60
C ARG A 10 -8.23 5.38 29.76
N ASP A 11 -8.41 4.10 29.49
CA ASP A 11 -7.38 3.06 29.66
C ASP A 11 -6.51 2.91 28.40
N TYR A 12 -6.88 3.58 27.30
CA TYR A 12 -6.14 3.51 26.04
C TYR A 12 -4.99 4.52 26.03
N SER A 13 -3.91 4.18 26.73
CA SER A 13 -2.64 4.90 26.61
C SER A 13 -2.13 4.88 25.18
N LEU A 14 -1.30 5.87 24.80
CA LEU A 14 -0.70 5.91 23.46
C LEU A 14 0.16 4.66 23.19
N THR A 15 0.93 4.23 24.19
CA THR A 15 1.75 3.02 24.11
C THR A 15 0.92 1.77 23.85
N PHE A 16 -0.23 1.64 24.50
CA PHE A 16 -1.16 0.55 24.27
C PHE A 16 -1.72 0.57 22.84
N LYS A 17 -2.13 1.74 22.33
CA LYS A 17 -2.64 1.88 20.95
C LYS A 17 -1.59 1.46 19.92
N LEU A 18 -0.35 1.90 20.10
CA LEU A 18 0.75 1.56 19.19
C LEU A 18 1.06 0.07 19.23
N ALA A 19 1.09 -0.56 20.41
CA ALA A 19 1.32 -2.00 20.53
C ALA A 19 0.22 -2.84 19.86
N VAL A 20 -1.05 -2.43 19.98
CA VAL A 20 -2.16 -3.10 19.31
C VAL A 20 -2.07 -2.94 17.79
N VAL A 21 -1.73 -1.75 17.30
CA VAL A 21 -1.55 -1.50 15.86
C VAL A 21 -0.39 -2.32 15.29
N ASP A 22 0.76 -2.35 15.98
CA ASP A 22 1.95 -3.09 15.54
C ASP A 22 1.67 -4.60 15.41
N GLN A 23 0.96 -5.22 16.36
CA GLN A 23 0.57 -6.63 16.26
C GLN A 23 -0.37 -6.92 15.08
N ILE A 24 -1.26 -5.97 14.76
CA ILE A 24 -2.17 -6.12 13.63
C ILE A 24 -1.43 -5.96 12.31
N GLU A 25 -0.50 -5.01 12.21
CA GLU A 25 0.33 -4.79 11.00
C GLU A 25 1.29 -5.95 10.74
N LYS A 26 1.79 -6.59 11.80
CA LYS A 26 2.59 -7.82 11.72
C LYS A 26 1.77 -9.05 11.31
N GLY A 27 0.44 -8.95 11.29
CA GLY A 27 -0.47 -10.06 10.98
C GLY A 27 -0.60 -11.09 12.12
N GLU A 28 -0.11 -10.79 13.32
CA GLU A 28 -0.24 -11.67 14.49
C GLU A 28 -1.68 -11.78 14.96
N LEU A 29 -2.46 -10.71 14.75
CA LEU A 29 -3.85 -10.63 15.16
C LEU A 29 -4.69 -9.83 14.15
N THR A 30 -5.92 -10.25 13.89
CA THR A 30 -6.88 -9.41 13.17
C THR A 30 -7.47 -8.34 14.10
N TYR A 31 -7.97 -7.24 13.54
CA TYR A 31 -8.60 -6.18 14.33
C TYR A 31 -9.78 -6.69 15.19
N THR A 32 -10.53 -7.68 14.71
CA THR A 32 -11.65 -8.31 15.45
C THR A 32 -11.12 -9.12 16.63
N GLN A 33 -10.06 -9.91 16.43
CA GLN A 33 -9.42 -10.65 17.51
C GLN A 33 -8.77 -9.70 18.54
N ALA A 34 -8.23 -8.56 18.10
CA ALA A 34 -7.62 -7.58 18.99
C ALA A 34 -8.67 -6.93 19.88
N GLN A 35 -9.85 -6.67 19.31
CA GLN A 35 -10.98 -6.15 20.06
C GLN A 35 -11.42 -7.09 21.18
N GLU A 36 -11.55 -8.38 20.88
CA GLU A 36 -11.96 -9.40 21.85
C GLU A 36 -10.88 -9.64 22.91
N ARG A 37 -9.64 -9.89 22.48
CA ARG A 37 -8.50 -10.18 23.36
C ARG A 37 -8.20 -9.05 24.34
N TYR A 38 -8.30 -7.79 23.88
CA TYR A 38 -7.98 -6.63 24.69
C TYR A 38 -9.20 -5.94 25.33
N GLY A 39 -10.40 -6.52 25.17
CA GLY A 39 -11.63 -5.98 25.76
C GLY A 39 -11.99 -4.57 25.27
N ILE A 40 -11.70 -4.26 24.01
CA ILE A 40 -11.94 -2.93 23.42
C ILE A 40 -13.44 -2.77 23.14
N GLN A 41 -14.08 -1.80 23.78
CA GLN A 41 -15.54 -1.67 23.74
C GLN A 41 -16.12 -1.17 22.39
N GLY A 42 -15.33 -0.51 21.54
CA GLY A 42 -15.83 0.08 20.30
C GLY A 42 -15.45 -0.73 19.06
N ARG A 43 -16.47 -1.10 18.26
CA ARG A 43 -16.31 -1.90 17.02
C ARG A 43 -15.36 -1.29 15.99
N SER A 44 -15.29 0.04 15.97
CA SER A 44 -14.44 0.80 15.06
C SER A 44 -13.19 1.37 15.73
N THR A 45 -13.01 1.18 17.05
CA THR A 45 -11.91 1.80 17.80
C THR A 45 -10.54 1.35 17.29
N VAL A 46 -10.38 0.05 17.05
CA VAL A 46 -9.14 -0.51 16.49
C VAL A 46 -8.89 0.03 15.08
N LEU A 47 -9.93 0.12 14.24
CA LEU A 47 -9.85 0.69 12.89
C LEU A 47 -9.46 2.17 12.90
N VAL A 48 -9.91 2.93 13.90
CA VAL A 48 -9.51 4.34 14.09
C VAL A 48 -8.03 4.43 14.46
N TRP A 49 -7.52 3.52 15.29
CA TRP A 49 -6.09 3.49 15.62
C TRP A 49 -5.23 3.10 14.44
N LEU A 50 -5.65 2.10 13.65
CA LEU A 50 -4.97 1.71 12.42
C LEU A 50 -4.89 2.89 11.43
N ARG A 51 -5.96 3.68 11.29
CA ARG A 51 -5.94 4.89 10.44
C ARG A 51 -5.04 6.01 10.96
N LYS A 52 -4.92 6.16 12.28
CA LYS A 52 -4.18 7.28 12.90
C LYS A 52 -2.70 6.95 13.14
N HIS A 53 -2.40 5.69 13.39
CA HIS A 53 -1.10 5.23 13.86
C HIS A 53 -0.51 4.10 13.01
N GLY A 54 -1.27 3.56 12.05
CA GLY A 54 -0.74 2.58 11.10
C GLY A 54 0.17 3.21 10.06
N ARG A 55 1.09 2.40 9.54
CA ARG A 55 2.01 2.72 8.44
C ARG A 55 1.36 2.52 7.08
N GLN A 56 0.28 1.75 7.03
CA GLN A 56 -0.49 1.55 5.81
C GLN A 56 -1.37 2.77 5.55
N ASP A 57 -1.30 3.34 4.35
CA ASP A 57 -2.08 4.52 3.96
C ASP A 57 -3.57 4.17 3.82
N TRP A 58 -4.28 4.17 4.94
CA TRP A 58 -5.74 3.93 5.00
C TRP A 58 -6.57 5.15 4.59
N SER A 59 -5.93 6.29 4.29
CA SER A 59 -6.58 7.52 3.81
C SER A 59 -7.36 7.29 2.53
N GLN A 60 -6.89 6.38 1.67
CA GLN A 60 -7.56 5.97 0.44
C GLN A 60 -8.95 5.34 0.69
N GLY A 61 -9.20 4.77 1.88
CA GLY A 61 -10.46 4.10 2.23
C GLY A 61 -11.59 5.04 2.67
N ALA A 62 -11.24 6.18 3.28
CA ALA A 62 -12.22 7.18 3.74
C ALA A 62 -12.70 8.06 2.57
N SER A 63 -11.84 8.26 1.57
CA SER A 63 -12.19 8.90 0.31
C SER A 63 -13.09 8.04 -0.58
N ILE A 64 -13.10 6.70 -0.51
CA ILE A 64 -13.95 5.84 -1.39
C ILE A 64 -15.45 6.21 -1.38
N ARG A 65 -15.96 6.87 -0.32
CA ARG A 65 -17.36 7.34 -0.28
C ARG A 65 -17.60 8.75 -0.82
N ALA A 66 -16.58 9.62 -0.82
CA ALA A 66 -16.66 10.97 -1.39
C ALA A 66 -15.97 11.09 -2.76
N ASP A 67 -15.22 10.06 -3.14
CA ASP A 67 -14.29 10.06 -4.25
C ASP A 67 -14.51 8.84 -5.15
N ARG A 68 -15.77 8.59 -5.51
CA ARG A 68 -16.08 7.75 -6.68
C ARG A 68 -16.02 8.57 -7.97
N SER A 69 -15.25 9.67 -7.97
CA SER A 69 -15.06 10.54 -9.13
C SER A 69 -13.61 10.99 -9.38
N GLN A 70 -12.64 10.80 -8.48
CA GLN A 70 -11.37 11.53 -8.59
C GLN A 70 -10.15 10.95 -7.81
N ALA A 71 -9.79 9.66 -7.97
CA ALA A 71 -8.42 9.22 -7.63
C ALA A 71 -7.92 8.02 -8.45
N VAL A 72 -7.73 8.26 -9.76
CA VAL A 72 -6.60 7.69 -10.50
C VAL A 72 -5.96 8.83 -11.29
N THR A 73 -5.35 9.77 -10.59
CA THR A 73 -4.50 10.78 -11.22
C THR A 73 -3.35 11.13 -10.29
N ASP A 74 -2.45 10.17 -10.10
CA ASP A 74 -1.03 10.49 -10.01
C ASP A 74 -0.52 10.61 -11.45
N PRO A 75 -0.21 11.82 -11.97
CA PRO A 75 0.16 12.02 -13.37
C PRO A 75 1.60 11.59 -13.71
N LYS A 76 2.11 10.49 -13.12
CA LYS A 76 3.50 10.07 -13.38
C LYS A 76 3.87 8.59 -13.19
N ASN A 77 2.94 7.73 -12.82
CA ASN A 77 3.22 6.30 -12.78
C ASN A 77 2.62 5.67 -14.03
N LEU A 78 3.38 5.64 -15.13
CA LEU A 78 3.09 4.72 -16.22
C LEU A 78 2.87 3.33 -15.62
N THR A 79 1.84 2.62 -16.07
CA THR A 79 1.65 1.24 -15.62
C THR A 79 2.92 0.46 -15.94
N PRO A 80 3.35 -0.49 -15.10
CA PRO A 80 4.56 -1.27 -15.34
C PRO A 80 4.57 -1.89 -16.76
N GLU A 81 3.39 -2.25 -17.29
CA GLU A 81 3.20 -2.74 -18.66
C GLU A 81 3.52 -1.70 -19.75
N GLN A 82 3.10 -0.43 -19.56
CA GLN A 82 3.42 0.64 -20.50
C GLN A 82 4.93 0.92 -20.54
N ARG A 83 5.59 0.85 -19.38
CA ARG A 83 7.05 1.02 -19.28
C ARG A 83 7.81 -0.12 -19.97
N ILE A 84 7.32 -1.35 -19.83
CA ILE A 84 7.91 -2.51 -20.52
C ILE A 84 7.80 -2.32 -22.04
N LYS A 85 6.62 -1.96 -22.54
CA LYS A 85 6.40 -1.73 -23.98
C LYS A 85 7.29 -0.64 -24.56
N GLU A 86 7.48 0.46 -23.83
CA GLU A 86 8.38 1.54 -24.26
C GLU A 86 9.84 1.08 -24.33
N LEU A 87 10.31 0.35 -23.31
CA LEU A 87 11.67 -0.18 -23.28
C LEU A 87 11.92 -1.20 -24.39
N GLU A 88 10.96 -2.07 -24.68
CA GLU A 88 11.03 -3.02 -25.80
C GLU A 88 11.16 -2.30 -27.14
N GLN A 89 10.40 -1.22 -27.34
CA GLN A 89 10.49 -0.41 -28.56
C GLN A 89 11.85 0.28 -28.69
N GLN A 90 12.40 0.79 -27.58
CA GLN A 90 13.74 1.38 -27.57
C GLN A 90 14.82 0.34 -27.91
N LEU A 91 14.73 -0.88 -27.36
CA LEU A 91 15.66 -1.96 -27.68
C LEU A 91 15.61 -2.35 -29.16
N GLN A 92 14.42 -2.49 -29.73
CA GLN A 92 14.27 -2.79 -31.16
C GLN A 92 14.91 -1.71 -32.04
N PHE A 93 14.66 -0.44 -31.73
CA PHE A 93 15.21 0.68 -32.47
C PHE A 93 16.73 0.76 -32.39
N MET A 94 17.31 0.55 -31.19
CA MET A 94 18.76 0.52 -31.00
C MET A 94 19.39 -0.67 -31.75
N SER A 95 18.75 -1.84 -31.73
CA SER A 95 19.20 -3.01 -32.48
C SER A 95 19.21 -2.77 -33.98
N GLN A 96 18.15 -2.16 -34.54
CA GLN A 96 18.08 -1.82 -35.96
C GLN A 96 19.17 -0.82 -36.36
N LYS A 97 19.42 0.19 -35.51
CA LYS A 97 20.52 1.14 -35.74
C LYS A 97 21.87 0.45 -35.74
N ALA A 98 22.13 -0.46 -34.80
CA ALA A 98 23.39 -1.19 -34.73
C ALA A 98 23.63 -2.02 -35.99
N GLN A 99 22.62 -2.78 -36.44
CA GLN A 99 22.69 -3.57 -37.68
C GLN A 99 22.92 -2.69 -38.91
N PHE A 100 22.26 -1.53 -38.98
CA PHE A 100 22.48 -0.57 -40.06
C PHE A 100 23.92 -0.04 -40.07
N PHE A 101 24.45 0.36 -38.91
CA PHE A 101 25.83 0.84 -38.82
C PHE A 101 26.84 -0.24 -39.16
N GLU A 102 26.61 -1.49 -38.73
CA GLU A 102 27.44 -2.64 -39.09
C GLU A 102 27.47 -2.83 -40.61
N ALA A 103 26.31 -2.83 -41.27
CA ALA A 103 26.22 -2.95 -42.72
C ALA A 103 26.93 -1.81 -43.46
N VAL A 104 26.83 -0.57 -42.98
CA VAL A 104 27.56 0.58 -43.56
C VAL A 104 29.07 0.42 -43.39
N VAL A 105 29.53 -0.03 -42.23
CA VAL A 105 30.96 -0.27 -41.98
C VAL A 105 31.50 -1.37 -42.89
N ASP A 106 30.75 -2.44 -43.11
CA ASP A 106 31.18 -3.54 -43.97
C ASP A 106 31.20 -3.17 -45.46
N VAL A 107 30.40 -2.21 -45.92
CA VAL A 107 30.48 -1.66 -47.29
C VAL A 107 31.70 -0.74 -47.48
N LEU A 108 32.20 -0.13 -46.40
CA LEU A 108 33.37 0.75 -46.42
C LEU A 108 34.71 0.01 -46.23
N LYS A 109 34.67 -1.28 -45.94
CA LYS A 109 35.86 -2.17 -45.92
C LYS A 109 36.11 -2.74 -47.32
#